data_AF-A0A972A3W2-F1
#
_entry.id   AF-A0A972A3W2-F1
#
_cell.length_a   1.000
_cell.length_b   1.000
_cell.length_c   1.000
_cell.angle_alpha   90.00
_cell.angle_beta   90.00
_cell.angle_gamma   90.00
#
_symmetry.space_group_name_H-M   'P 1'
#
loop_
_entity.id
_entity.type
_entity.pdbx_description
1 polymer ?
#
loop_
_entity_poly.entity_id
_entity_poly.type
_entity_poly.pdbx_seq_one_letter_code
_entity_poly.pdbx_strand_id
1 'polypeptide(L)'
;MKSIFGYLLAGIILLPFISCEKNLMEEEHYKKVIYLKSGENNIVGYPHAMNDSITTGYIVVGSGGSMPFVEDQPVTLEMDYEALERYNFRNFGHDVSKYYLLLPPTRYTIPSFEVRIKAGEPSATAAFPIEIDINGLSPDSIYIVPMRIASAKGVEINEEKDFVLYQIHPVNNYSNMTSRSYQMRGMKQPDGSVPSTITTTKVVSPIAHNQVRLFVENLTTDVTLDAINARSIVLTINDDNSVRIKPYRTIEVEQTDECTYDPEEQMFTLNYRYRIAGTTTWTTVYEELKRMGK
;
A
#
# COMPACT_ATOMS: atom_id res chain seq x y z
N MET A 1 -41.39 -71.60 -42.65
CA MET A 1 -40.40 -70.49 -42.70
C MET A 1 -41.13 -69.16 -42.80
N LYS A 2 -41.23 -68.46 -41.67
CA LYS A 2 -41.37 -67.01 -41.49
C LYS A 2 -41.48 -66.79 -39.97
N SER A 3 -40.49 -67.39 -39.31
CA SER A 3 -40.25 -67.35 -37.88
C SER A 3 -39.32 -66.17 -37.61
N ILE A 4 -39.49 -65.54 -36.44
CA ILE A 4 -38.42 -64.84 -35.70
C ILE A 4 -38.07 -63.40 -36.14
N PHE A 5 -38.66 -62.82 -37.19
CA PHE A 5 -38.26 -61.46 -37.61
C PHE A 5 -38.95 -60.28 -36.88
N GLY A 6 -39.98 -60.54 -36.05
CA GLY A 6 -40.73 -59.49 -35.35
C GLY A 6 -40.28 -59.19 -33.92
N TYR A 7 -39.47 -60.06 -33.31
CA TYR A 7 -39.09 -59.96 -31.89
C TYR A 7 -37.60 -59.72 -31.65
N LEU A 8 -36.80 -59.52 -32.71
CA LEU A 8 -35.37 -59.19 -32.58
C LEU A 8 -35.08 -57.67 -32.57
N LEU A 9 -36.11 -56.83 -32.70
CA LEU A 9 -35.97 -55.36 -32.70
C LEU A 9 -36.62 -54.68 -31.47
N ALA A 10 -37.02 -55.46 -30.46
CA ALA A 10 -37.64 -54.95 -29.23
C ALA A 10 -36.83 -55.29 -27.96
N GLY A 11 -35.61 -55.85 -28.10
CA GLY A 11 -34.82 -56.37 -26.98
C GLY A 11 -33.48 -55.66 -26.70
N ILE A 12 -33.15 -54.56 -27.38
CA ILE A 12 -31.81 -53.93 -27.28
C ILE A 12 -31.81 -52.47 -26.82
N ILE A 13 -32.95 -51.81 -26.60
CA ILE A 13 -32.96 -50.39 -26.21
C ILE A 13 -33.77 -50.18 -24.93
N LEU A 14 -33.23 -50.70 -23.83
CA LEU A 14 -33.60 -50.28 -22.46
C LEU A 14 -32.46 -50.63 -21.50
N LEU A 15 -31.21 -50.34 -21.92
CA LEU A 15 -30.20 -49.99 -20.94
C LEU A 15 -30.59 -48.59 -20.47
N PRO A 16 -31.01 -48.38 -19.20
CA PRO A 16 -30.99 -47.04 -18.68
C PRO A 16 -29.54 -46.58 -18.83
N PHE A 17 -29.34 -45.56 -19.65
CA PHE A 17 -28.15 -44.72 -19.54
C PHE A 17 -28.22 -44.12 -18.14
N ILE A 18 -27.80 -44.88 -17.13
CA ILE A 18 -27.29 -44.31 -15.90
C ILE A 18 -25.94 -43.74 -16.34
N SER A 19 -26.00 -42.61 -17.04
CA SER A 19 -24.92 -41.66 -16.99
C SER A 19 -24.85 -41.30 -15.52
N CYS A 20 -23.94 -41.96 -14.80
CA CYS A 20 -23.50 -41.48 -13.52
C CYS A 20 -22.69 -40.24 -13.87
N GLU A 21 -23.39 -39.14 -14.11
CA GLU A 21 -22.80 -37.83 -14.22
C GLU A 21 -22.28 -37.54 -12.82
N LYS A 22 -21.05 -38.02 -12.55
CA LYS A 22 -20.31 -37.56 -11.39
C LYS A 22 -20.31 -36.05 -11.53
N ASN A 23 -21.01 -35.37 -10.63
CA ASN A 23 -20.99 -33.92 -10.53
C ASN A 23 -19.56 -33.56 -10.13
N LEU A 24 -18.68 -33.43 -11.12
CA LEU A 24 -17.27 -33.13 -10.91
C LEU A 24 -17.18 -31.87 -10.05
N MET A 25 -18.08 -30.89 -10.22
CA MET A 25 -18.17 -29.65 -9.45
C MET A 25 -18.33 -29.82 -7.92
N GLU A 26 -18.72 -30.98 -7.41
CA GLU A 26 -18.94 -31.23 -5.96
C GLU A 26 -17.73 -31.87 -5.26
N GLU A 27 -16.67 -32.23 -6.00
CA GLU A 27 -15.45 -32.85 -5.47
C GLU A 27 -14.25 -31.86 -5.47
N GLU A 28 -13.28 -32.10 -4.60
CA GLU A 28 -12.02 -31.33 -4.55
C GLU A 28 -11.13 -31.70 -5.74
N HIS A 29 -10.79 -30.73 -6.59
CA HIS A 29 -9.97 -30.94 -7.80
C HIS A 29 -8.51 -30.58 -7.60
N TYR A 30 -8.20 -29.76 -6.60
CA TYR A 30 -6.86 -29.25 -6.38
C TYR A 30 -6.39 -29.55 -4.96
N LYS A 31 -5.09 -29.78 -4.81
CA LYS A 31 -4.51 -29.94 -3.48
C LYS A 31 -4.68 -28.63 -2.71
N LYS A 32 -5.17 -28.74 -1.47
CA LYS A 32 -5.19 -27.59 -0.55
C LYS A 32 -3.77 -27.25 -0.14
N VAL A 33 -3.40 -26.01 -0.37
CA VAL A 33 -2.09 -25.45 -0.05
C VAL A 33 -2.29 -24.07 0.55
N ILE A 34 -1.77 -23.84 1.76
CA ILE A 34 -1.87 -22.55 2.45
C ILE A 34 -0.81 -21.58 1.90
N TYR A 35 -1.20 -20.32 1.73
CA TYR A 35 -0.33 -19.25 1.26
C TYR A 35 -0.69 -17.90 1.90
N LEU A 36 0.23 -16.94 1.86
CA LEU A 36 -0.02 -15.54 2.17
C LEU A 36 -0.27 -14.76 0.87
N LYS A 37 -1.44 -14.13 0.76
CA LYS A 37 -1.80 -13.34 -0.42
C LYS A 37 -0.94 -12.08 -0.49
N SER A 38 -0.17 -11.97 -1.56
CA SER A 38 0.81 -10.89 -1.76
C SER A 38 1.03 -10.64 -3.25
N GLY A 39 1.57 -9.46 -3.58
CA GLY A 39 1.94 -9.09 -4.95
C GLY A 39 3.29 -9.65 -5.38
N GLU A 40 3.94 -8.92 -6.28
CA GLU A 40 5.31 -9.21 -6.70
C GLU A 40 6.29 -9.16 -5.52
N ASN A 41 7.30 -10.01 -5.55
CA ASN A 41 8.30 -10.14 -4.47
C ASN A 41 7.71 -10.40 -3.07
N ASN A 42 6.48 -10.91 -3.00
CA ASN A 42 5.72 -11.13 -1.77
C ASN A 42 5.48 -9.85 -0.95
N ILE A 43 5.41 -8.69 -1.61
CA ILE A 43 5.05 -7.44 -0.95
C ILE A 43 3.53 -7.26 -0.98
N VAL A 44 2.97 -6.82 0.14
CA VAL A 44 1.59 -6.31 0.20
C VAL A 44 1.59 -4.94 0.86
N GLY A 45 1.10 -3.94 0.13
CA GLY A 45 0.96 -2.58 0.64
C GLY A 45 -0.37 -2.40 1.36
N TYR A 46 -0.34 -1.82 2.56
CA TYR A 46 -1.54 -1.48 3.31
C TYR A 46 -1.53 0.01 3.74
N PRO A 47 -2.62 0.76 3.49
CA PRO A 47 -2.71 2.16 3.91
C PRO A 47 -2.97 2.27 5.41
N HIS A 48 -2.19 3.10 6.09
CA HIS A 48 -2.36 3.45 7.50
C HIS A 48 -2.50 4.96 7.63
N ALA A 49 -3.60 5.40 8.25
CA ALA A 49 -3.87 6.82 8.43
C ALA A 49 -2.93 7.40 9.49
N MET A 50 -2.26 8.51 9.17
CA MET A 50 -1.52 9.31 10.14
C MET A 50 -2.49 10.19 10.93
N ASN A 51 -3.42 9.62 11.69
CA ASN A 51 -4.51 10.34 12.36
C ASN A 51 -4.38 10.37 13.89
N ASP A 52 -3.14 10.28 14.41
CA ASP A 52 -2.84 10.20 15.84
C ASP A 52 -3.52 9.00 16.54
N SER A 53 -3.88 7.98 15.77
CA SER A 53 -4.49 6.73 16.28
C SER A 53 -3.78 5.48 15.73
N ILE A 54 -3.98 4.37 16.43
CA ILE A 54 -3.60 3.04 15.96
C ILE A 54 -4.57 2.63 14.86
N THR A 55 -4.05 2.03 13.79
CA THR A 55 -4.85 1.53 12.68
C THR A 55 -4.59 0.04 12.49
N THR A 56 -5.65 -0.73 12.24
CA THR A 56 -5.54 -2.17 11.97
C THR A 56 -5.48 -2.40 10.47
N GLY A 57 -4.47 -3.12 10.02
CA GLY A 57 -4.45 -3.69 8.68
C GLY A 57 -4.35 -5.20 8.70
N TYR A 58 -4.34 -5.82 7.52
CA TYR A 58 -4.53 -7.26 7.41
C TYR A 58 -3.60 -7.91 6.41
N ILE A 59 -3.01 -9.04 6.82
CA ILE A 59 -2.43 -10.03 5.91
C ILE A 59 -3.51 -11.05 5.61
N VAL A 60 -3.72 -11.40 4.35
CA VAL A 60 -4.71 -12.41 3.99
C VAL A 60 -4.00 -13.77 3.88
N VAL A 61 -4.40 -14.70 4.73
CA VAL A 61 -4.05 -16.12 4.63
C VAL A 61 -5.09 -16.78 3.74
N GLY A 62 -4.67 -17.50 2.71
CA GLY A 62 -5.56 -18.22 1.81
C GLY A 62 -5.18 -19.67 1.66
N SER A 63 -6.11 -20.46 1.15
CA SER A 63 -5.85 -21.81 0.67
C SER A 63 -6.13 -21.92 -0.82
N GLY A 64 -5.26 -22.61 -1.55
CA GLY A 64 -5.62 -23.20 -2.84
C GLY A 64 -6.63 -24.34 -2.65
N GLY A 65 -7.14 -24.87 -3.75
CA GLY A 65 -8.25 -25.83 -3.73
C GLY A 65 -9.46 -25.31 -4.52
N SER A 66 -10.36 -26.20 -4.89
CA SER A 66 -11.69 -25.88 -5.41
C SER A 66 -12.76 -25.87 -4.32
N MET A 67 -12.51 -26.45 -3.13
CA MET A 67 -13.51 -26.57 -2.08
C MET A 67 -13.10 -25.92 -0.75
N PRO A 68 -14.06 -25.29 -0.01
CA PRO A 68 -13.83 -24.83 1.36
C PRO A 68 -13.37 -25.94 2.30
N PHE A 69 -12.76 -25.57 3.42
CA PHE A 69 -12.46 -26.54 4.48
C PHE A 69 -13.74 -27.04 5.15
N VAL A 70 -13.74 -28.31 5.55
CA VAL A 70 -14.85 -28.93 6.29
C VAL A 70 -14.75 -28.62 7.79
N GLU A 71 -13.54 -28.36 8.28
CA GLU A 71 -13.25 -27.96 9.67
C GLU A 71 -12.47 -26.65 9.69
N ASP A 72 -12.45 -25.96 10.83
CA ASP A 72 -11.60 -24.77 11.00
C ASP A 72 -10.13 -25.16 10.77
N GLN A 73 -9.47 -24.47 9.84
CA GLN A 73 -8.07 -24.66 9.53
C GLN A 73 -7.22 -23.62 10.30
N PRO A 74 -6.54 -24.00 11.40
CA PRO A 74 -5.63 -23.10 12.09
C PRO A 74 -4.35 -22.93 11.27
N VAL A 75 -3.88 -21.69 11.24
CA VAL A 75 -2.60 -21.28 10.64
C VAL A 75 -1.90 -20.38 11.65
N THR A 76 -0.64 -20.69 11.94
CA THR A 76 0.21 -19.89 12.84
C THR A 76 1.23 -19.16 12.00
N LEU A 77 1.36 -17.86 12.23
CA LEU A 77 2.35 -16.99 11.61
C LEU A 77 3.49 -16.71 12.60
N GLU A 78 4.62 -16.26 12.10
CA GLU A 78 5.78 -15.78 12.85
C GLU A 78 6.44 -14.61 12.11
N MET A 79 7.35 -13.90 12.80
CA MET A 79 8.18 -12.86 12.18
C MET A 79 9.23 -13.52 11.27
N ASP A 80 9.52 -12.91 10.11
CA ASP A 80 10.55 -13.39 9.17
C ASP A 80 11.55 -12.27 8.81
N TYR A 81 12.42 -11.93 9.76
CA TYR A 81 13.42 -10.88 9.57
C TYR A 81 14.38 -11.20 8.41
N GLU A 82 14.69 -12.48 8.19
CA GLU A 82 15.58 -12.91 7.11
C GLU A 82 14.98 -12.67 5.73
N ALA A 83 13.65 -12.78 5.55
CA ALA A 83 13.02 -12.44 4.27
C ALA A 83 13.25 -10.98 3.87
N LEU A 84 13.20 -10.06 4.83
CA LEU A 84 13.49 -8.64 4.58
C LEU A 84 14.97 -8.44 4.20
N GLU A 85 15.89 -9.08 4.92
CA GLU A 85 17.33 -9.04 4.61
C GLU A 85 17.62 -9.59 3.21
N ARG A 86 17.07 -10.77 2.87
CA ARG A 86 17.17 -11.37 1.54
C ARG A 86 16.62 -10.45 0.45
N TYR A 87 15.45 -9.85 0.69
CA TYR A 87 14.86 -8.90 -0.25
C TYR A 87 15.78 -7.69 -0.47
N ASN A 88 16.26 -7.06 0.59
CA ASN A 88 17.12 -5.88 0.51
C ASN A 88 18.43 -6.19 -0.22
N PHE A 89 19.11 -7.28 0.13
CA PHE A 89 20.35 -7.67 -0.52
C PHE A 89 20.14 -8.01 -2.00
N ARG A 90 19.08 -8.74 -2.34
CA ARG A 90 18.76 -9.12 -3.72
C ARG A 90 18.49 -7.91 -4.62
N ASN A 91 17.78 -6.90 -4.11
CA ASN A 91 17.37 -5.74 -4.91
C ASN A 91 18.39 -4.61 -4.92
N PHE A 92 19.13 -4.41 -3.82
CA PHE A 92 19.98 -3.22 -3.64
C PHE A 92 21.46 -3.56 -3.38
N GLY A 93 21.82 -4.83 -3.22
CA GLY A 93 23.20 -5.25 -2.98
C GLY A 93 23.78 -4.54 -1.75
N HIS A 94 24.89 -3.83 -1.92
CA HIS A 94 25.55 -3.07 -0.84
C HIS A 94 25.05 -1.63 -0.68
N ASP A 95 24.07 -1.18 -1.48
CA ASP A 95 23.48 0.15 -1.35
C ASP A 95 22.42 0.18 -0.22
N VAL A 96 22.92 0.15 1.01
CA VAL A 96 22.12 0.14 2.25
C VAL A 96 21.20 1.36 2.37
N SER A 97 21.48 2.45 1.64
CA SER A 97 20.64 3.65 1.66
C SER A 97 19.25 3.43 1.04
N LYS A 98 19.11 2.41 0.18
CA LYS A 98 17.85 2.04 -0.50
C LYS A 98 17.09 0.93 0.21
N TYR A 99 17.63 0.40 1.30
CA TYR A 99 17.02 -0.71 2.00
C TYR A 99 15.66 -0.32 2.57
N TYR A 100 14.73 -1.26 2.49
CA TYR A 100 13.48 -1.18 3.22
C TYR A 100 13.77 -1.43 4.70
N LEU A 101 13.20 -0.62 5.56
CA LEU A 101 13.44 -0.64 6.99
C LEU A 101 12.45 -1.57 7.67
N LEU A 102 12.93 -2.33 8.65
CA LEU A 102 12.05 -3.00 9.59
C LEU A 102 11.25 -1.93 10.34
N LEU A 103 9.92 -2.08 10.40
CA LEU A 103 9.10 -1.24 11.26
C LEU A 103 9.52 -1.47 12.72
N PRO A 104 9.82 -0.41 13.50
CA PRO A 104 10.25 -0.59 14.88
C PRO A 104 9.22 -1.40 15.69
N PRO A 105 9.63 -2.38 16.52
CA PRO A 105 8.71 -3.21 17.31
C PRO A 105 7.75 -2.44 18.22
N THR A 106 8.13 -1.22 18.63
CA THR A 106 7.27 -0.35 19.44
C THR A 106 6.13 0.31 18.65
N ARG A 107 6.08 0.11 17.32
CA ARG A 107 5.11 0.74 16.41
C ARG A 107 4.06 -0.23 15.90
N TYR A 108 4.07 -1.49 16.34
CA TYR A 108 3.02 -2.42 15.99
C TYR A 108 2.72 -3.40 17.13
N THR A 109 1.50 -3.93 17.10
CA THR A 109 1.05 -5.02 17.96
C THR A 109 0.37 -6.07 17.10
N ILE A 110 0.70 -7.34 17.37
CA ILE A 110 0.06 -8.50 16.76
C ILE A 110 -0.79 -9.13 17.87
N PRO A 111 -2.13 -9.00 17.81
CA PRO A 111 -3.01 -9.49 18.89
C PRO A 111 -2.89 -11.01 19.09
N SER A 112 -2.70 -11.75 18.01
CA SER A 112 -2.52 -13.20 17.99
C SER A 112 -1.69 -13.60 16.78
N PHE A 113 -0.75 -14.52 16.97
CA PHE A 113 -0.03 -15.15 15.87
C PHE A 113 -0.79 -16.31 15.23
N GLU A 114 -1.96 -16.68 15.78
CA GLU A 114 -2.86 -17.66 15.19
C GLU A 114 -4.03 -16.99 14.48
N VAL A 115 -4.36 -17.51 13.30
CA VAL A 115 -5.58 -17.18 12.54
C VAL A 115 -6.23 -18.47 12.05
N ARG A 116 -7.55 -18.44 11.83
CA ARG A 116 -8.32 -19.62 11.41
C ARG A 116 -9.10 -19.32 10.15
N ILE A 117 -8.89 -20.12 9.11
CA ILE A 117 -9.81 -20.18 7.97
C ILE A 117 -11.02 -20.99 8.45
N LYS A 118 -12.20 -20.38 8.46
CA LYS A 118 -13.41 -21.00 8.99
C LYS A 118 -13.89 -22.14 8.10
N ALA A 119 -14.42 -23.19 8.72
CA ALA A 119 -15.13 -24.24 8.01
C ALA A 119 -16.22 -23.62 7.11
N GLY A 120 -16.29 -24.05 5.86
CA GLY A 120 -17.26 -23.57 4.88
C GLY A 120 -17.02 -22.15 4.36
N GLU A 121 -15.93 -21.46 4.74
CA GLU A 121 -15.58 -20.14 4.20
C GLU A 121 -15.43 -20.20 2.67
N PRO A 122 -16.33 -19.58 1.88
CA PRO A 122 -16.36 -19.75 0.43
C PRO A 122 -15.07 -19.33 -0.27
N SER A 123 -14.37 -18.32 0.25
CA SER A 123 -13.11 -17.87 -0.31
C SER A 123 -11.90 -18.67 0.20
N ALA A 124 -12.09 -19.56 1.16
CA ALA A 124 -11.04 -20.27 1.90
C ALA A 124 -9.93 -19.32 2.39
N THR A 125 -10.30 -18.14 2.89
CA THR A 125 -9.35 -17.12 3.39
C THR A 125 -9.65 -16.69 4.82
N ALA A 126 -8.62 -16.17 5.49
CA ALA A 126 -8.77 -15.48 6.77
C ALA A 126 -7.89 -14.24 6.81
N ALA A 127 -8.38 -13.20 7.48
CA ALA A 127 -7.65 -11.95 7.67
C ALA A 127 -6.87 -11.99 8.98
N PHE A 128 -5.55 -11.92 8.91
CA PHE A 128 -4.64 -11.82 10.04
C PHE A 128 -4.43 -10.34 10.40
N PRO A 129 -4.92 -9.85 11.55
CA PRO A 129 -4.85 -8.44 11.91
C PRO A 129 -3.46 -8.05 12.43
N ILE A 130 -3.00 -6.86 12.05
CA ILE A 130 -1.82 -6.19 12.59
C ILE A 130 -2.21 -4.77 12.96
N GLU A 131 -1.97 -4.38 14.20
CA GLU A 131 -2.21 -3.03 14.69
C GLU A 131 -0.94 -2.19 14.52
N ILE A 132 -1.04 -1.04 13.86
CA ILE A 132 0.09 -0.18 13.51
C ILE A 132 -0.11 1.23 14.08
N ASP A 133 0.91 1.73 14.77
CA ASP A 133 1.08 3.15 15.09
C ASP A 133 2.10 3.76 14.10
N ILE A 134 1.60 4.55 13.17
CA ILE A 134 2.41 5.19 12.13
C ILE A 134 2.90 6.60 12.52
N ASN A 135 2.44 7.14 13.65
CA ASN A 135 2.57 8.56 13.95
C ASN A 135 4.04 8.93 14.24
N GLY A 136 4.56 9.91 13.50
CA GLY A 136 5.95 10.36 13.61
C GLY A 136 6.97 9.50 12.85
N LEU A 137 6.54 8.52 12.04
CA LEU A 137 7.43 7.88 11.07
C LEU A 137 7.74 8.83 9.90
N SER A 138 8.94 8.70 9.34
CA SER A 138 9.33 9.49 8.18
C SER A 138 8.62 8.98 6.92
N PRO A 139 8.06 9.85 6.06
CA PRO A 139 7.52 9.40 4.78
C PRO A 139 8.61 9.04 3.75
N ASP A 140 9.88 9.24 4.08
CA ASP A 140 11.04 9.07 3.18
C ASP A 140 11.60 7.66 3.15
N SER A 141 11.10 6.79 4.03
CA SER A 141 11.52 5.40 4.12
C SER A 141 10.35 4.47 3.88
N ILE A 142 10.65 3.28 3.38
CA ILE A 142 9.68 2.19 3.25
C ILE A 142 9.82 1.31 4.48
N TYR A 143 8.74 1.18 5.26
CA TYR A 143 8.72 0.35 6.47
C TYR A 143 7.98 -0.96 6.21
N ILE A 144 8.54 -2.06 6.73
CA ILE A 144 8.06 -3.41 6.53
C ILE A 144 7.84 -4.13 7.86
N VAL A 145 6.74 -4.87 7.98
CA VAL A 145 6.56 -5.94 8.97
C VAL A 145 6.67 -7.28 8.23
N PRO A 146 7.80 -8.00 8.33
CA PRO A 146 7.96 -9.25 7.57
C PRO A 146 7.41 -10.43 8.37
N MET A 147 6.55 -11.23 7.75
CA MET A 147 5.83 -12.34 8.38
C MET A 147 5.91 -13.59 7.52
N ARG A 148 5.86 -14.77 8.15
CA ARG A 148 5.83 -16.08 7.48
C ARG A 148 4.87 -17.04 8.16
N ILE A 149 4.38 -18.03 7.43
CA ILE A 149 3.62 -19.15 7.98
C ILE A 149 4.59 -20.07 8.74
N ALA A 150 4.45 -20.14 10.05
CA ALA A 150 5.18 -21.07 10.90
C ALA A 150 4.61 -22.49 10.79
N SER A 151 3.28 -22.61 10.76
CA SER A 151 2.61 -23.91 10.60
C SER A 151 1.19 -23.80 10.05
N ALA A 152 0.76 -24.88 9.37
CA ALA A 152 -0.62 -25.13 8.98
C ALA A 152 -0.95 -26.60 9.29
N LYS A 153 -1.98 -26.85 10.09
CA LYS A 153 -2.30 -28.20 10.56
C LYS A 153 -2.73 -29.10 9.40
N GLY A 154 -1.91 -30.11 9.07
CA GLY A 154 -2.27 -31.17 8.12
C GLY A 154 -2.44 -30.71 6.66
N VAL A 155 -2.04 -29.49 6.34
CA VAL A 155 -2.13 -28.90 5.00
C VAL A 155 -0.74 -28.43 4.60
N GLU A 156 -0.41 -28.61 3.33
CA GLU A 156 0.86 -28.15 2.76
C GLU A 156 0.92 -26.62 2.76
N ILE A 157 2.13 -26.07 2.88
CA ILE A 157 2.40 -24.64 2.78
C ILE A 157 3.11 -24.40 1.44
N ASN A 158 2.69 -23.36 0.70
CA ASN A 158 3.35 -22.97 -0.54
C ASN A 158 4.70 -22.31 -0.23
N GLU A 159 5.81 -22.97 -0.55
CA GLU A 159 7.18 -22.48 -0.28
C GLU A 159 7.51 -21.12 -0.92
N GLU A 160 6.88 -20.76 -2.04
CA GLU A 160 7.12 -19.46 -2.70
C GLU A 160 6.26 -18.35 -2.11
N LYS A 161 5.19 -18.70 -1.39
CA LYS A 161 4.18 -17.79 -0.84
C LYS A 161 3.97 -18.00 0.66
N ASP A 162 4.95 -18.58 1.35
CA ASP A 162 4.89 -18.81 2.79
C ASP A 162 5.20 -17.54 3.59
N PHE A 163 5.87 -16.55 2.97
CA PHE A 163 6.22 -15.27 3.57
C PHE A 163 5.57 -14.07 2.86
N VAL A 164 5.50 -12.96 3.58
CA VAL A 164 5.02 -11.68 3.09
C VAL A 164 5.79 -10.52 3.73
N LEU A 165 6.11 -9.52 2.92
CA LEU A 165 6.65 -8.23 3.35
C LEU A 165 5.47 -7.24 3.41
N TYR A 166 4.91 -7.07 4.61
CA TYR A 166 3.80 -6.14 4.83
C TYR A 166 4.30 -4.70 4.84
N GLN A 167 4.05 -3.98 3.75
CA GLN A 167 4.51 -2.61 3.53
C GLN A 167 3.52 -1.59 4.06
N ILE A 168 4.04 -0.72 4.93
CA ILE A 168 3.28 0.38 5.52
C ILE A 168 3.20 1.54 4.54
N HIS A 169 1.98 1.93 4.14
CA HIS A 169 1.75 3.14 3.34
C HIS A 169 1.11 4.24 4.20
N PRO A 170 1.87 5.28 4.60
CA PRO A 170 1.27 6.42 5.30
C PRO A 170 0.32 7.18 4.38
N VAL A 171 -0.87 7.48 4.90
CA VAL A 171 -1.91 8.26 4.22
C VAL A 171 -2.53 9.29 5.16
N ASN A 172 -3.07 10.36 4.58
CA ASN A 172 -3.98 11.29 5.23
C ASN A 172 -4.98 11.82 4.17
N ASN A 173 -5.84 12.77 4.52
CA ASN A 173 -6.84 13.31 3.60
C ASN A 173 -6.23 13.86 2.30
N TYR A 174 -4.99 14.34 2.37
CA TYR A 174 -4.28 15.05 1.30
C TYR A 174 -3.28 14.16 0.54
N SER A 175 -3.07 12.91 0.96
CA SER A 175 -2.12 12.00 0.30
C SER A 175 -2.48 10.54 0.58
N ASN A 176 -2.67 9.74 -0.47
CA ASN A 176 -3.11 8.36 -0.37
C ASN A 176 -2.22 7.45 -1.22
N MET A 177 -2.32 6.14 -1.05
CA MET A 177 -1.45 5.14 -1.73
C MET A 177 -1.45 5.27 -3.26
N THR A 178 -2.50 5.86 -3.82
CA THR A 178 -2.77 5.87 -5.25
C THR A 178 -2.61 7.23 -5.92
N SER A 179 -2.58 8.29 -5.11
CA SER A 179 -2.58 9.67 -5.54
C SER A 179 -1.85 10.51 -4.50
N ARG A 180 -0.51 10.51 -4.64
CA ARG A 180 0.42 11.42 -3.93
C ARG A 180 0.91 12.55 -4.83
N SER A 181 0.56 12.50 -6.11
CA SER A 181 0.99 13.44 -7.14
C SER A 181 -0.05 14.52 -7.35
N TYR A 182 0.43 15.75 -7.40
CA TYR A 182 -0.36 16.95 -7.63
C TYR A 182 0.14 17.64 -8.89
N GLN A 183 -0.77 17.96 -9.81
CA GLN A 183 -0.46 18.81 -10.94
C GLN A 183 -0.35 20.25 -10.45
N MET A 184 0.81 20.85 -10.66
CA MET A 184 1.13 22.22 -10.28
C MET A 184 1.03 23.15 -11.47
N ARG A 185 0.38 24.29 -11.28
CA ARG A 185 0.45 25.46 -12.17
C ARG A 185 0.64 26.71 -11.33
N GLY A 186 1.45 27.65 -11.80
CA GLY A 186 1.74 28.82 -11.01
C GLY A 186 2.69 29.80 -11.67
N MET A 187 3.16 30.75 -10.86
CA MET A 187 4.18 31.72 -11.22
C MET A 187 5.30 31.71 -10.18
N LYS A 188 6.54 31.86 -10.63
CA LYS A 188 7.68 32.13 -9.77
C LYS A 188 8.42 33.40 -10.19
N GLN A 189 8.95 34.11 -9.20
CA GLN A 189 9.76 35.31 -9.39
C GLN A 189 10.89 35.34 -8.37
N PRO A 190 12.11 34.95 -8.76
CA PRO A 190 13.33 35.32 -8.02
C PRO A 190 13.50 36.84 -7.91
N ASP A 191 14.03 37.33 -6.80
CA ASP A 191 14.33 38.76 -6.62
C ASP A 191 15.18 39.31 -7.77
N GLY A 192 14.78 40.48 -8.30
CA GLY A 192 15.47 41.12 -9.43
C GLY A 192 15.23 40.47 -10.79
N SER A 193 14.34 39.48 -10.89
CA SER A 193 13.96 38.85 -12.15
C SER A 193 12.51 39.12 -12.55
N VAL A 194 12.18 38.84 -13.81
CA VAL A 194 10.81 38.92 -14.33
C VAL A 194 10.04 37.65 -13.93
N PRO A 195 8.76 37.75 -13.53
CA PRO A 195 7.94 36.58 -13.25
C PRO A 195 7.89 35.59 -14.42
N SER A 196 7.88 34.30 -14.10
CA SER A 196 7.79 33.22 -15.09
C SER A 196 6.72 32.22 -14.69
N THR A 197 5.95 31.73 -15.66
CA THR A 197 4.99 30.65 -15.46
C THR A 197 5.70 29.33 -15.22
N ILE A 198 5.18 28.53 -14.29
CA ILE A 198 5.67 27.20 -13.96
C ILE A 198 4.53 26.20 -14.02
N THR A 199 4.82 25.03 -14.59
CA THR A 199 3.91 23.89 -14.62
C THR A 199 4.73 22.63 -14.38
N THR A 200 4.34 21.81 -13.41
CA THR A 200 5.03 20.56 -13.11
C THR A 200 4.14 19.58 -12.36
N THR A 201 4.67 18.43 -11.97
CA THR A 201 4.02 17.54 -11.01
C THR A 201 4.83 17.55 -9.71
N LYS A 202 4.18 17.78 -8.57
CA LYS A 202 4.80 17.71 -7.25
C LYS A 202 4.27 16.49 -6.48
N VAL A 203 5.14 15.90 -5.67
CA VAL A 203 4.76 14.85 -4.72
C VAL A 203 4.45 15.49 -3.38
N VAL A 204 3.29 15.17 -2.83
CA VAL A 204 2.83 15.60 -1.50
C VAL A 204 2.89 14.40 -0.56
N SER A 205 3.75 14.49 0.45
CA SER A 205 3.97 13.41 1.42
C SER A 205 3.26 13.69 2.74
N PRO A 206 2.47 12.75 3.29
CA PRO A 206 1.84 12.93 4.59
C PRO A 206 2.90 12.82 5.70
N ILE A 207 2.81 13.72 6.69
CA ILE A 207 3.69 13.70 7.88
C ILE A 207 2.91 13.73 9.20
N ALA A 208 1.64 14.13 9.16
CA ALA A 208 0.67 14.05 10.26
C ALA A 208 -0.77 14.10 9.71
N HIS A 209 -1.77 14.13 10.59
CA HIS A 209 -3.18 14.07 10.20
C HIS A 209 -3.60 15.23 9.31
N ASN A 210 -3.11 16.43 9.64
CA ASN A 210 -3.36 17.67 8.91
C ASN A 210 -2.10 18.29 8.33
N GLN A 211 -1.01 17.52 8.20
CA GLN A 211 0.25 18.03 7.68
C GLN A 211 0.78 17.20 6.52
N VAL A 212 1.26 17.92 5.52
CA VAL A 212 1.98 17.35 4.39
C VAL A 212 3.27 18.11 4.13
N ARG A 213 4.24 17.41 3.55
CA ARG A 213 5.52 17.95 3.11
C ARG A 213 5.62 17.89 1.58
N LEU A 214 6.14 18.95 0.98
CA LEU A 214 6.45 19.02 -0.45
C LEU A 214 7.73 19.82 -0.69
N PHE A 215 8.35 19.60 -1.84
CA PHE A 215 9.50 20.38 -2.27
C PHE A 215 9.08 21.70 -2.92
N VAL A 216 9.78 22.78 -2.58
CA VAL A 216 9.54 24.10 -3.21
C VAL A 216 9.90 24.08 -4.70
N GLU A 217 10.90 23.27 -5.07
CA GLU A 217 11.37 23.02 -6.43
C GLU A 217 11.14 21.56 -6.84
N ASN A 218 11.09 21.29 -8.15
CA ASN A 218 11.10 19.90 -8.62
C ASN A 218 12.53 19.35 -8.56
N LEU A 219 12.73 18.21 -7.89
CA LEU A 219 14.03 17.56 -7.81
C LEU A 219 14.11 16.48 -8.91
N THR A 220 15.18 16.52 -9.72
CA THR A 220 15.34 15.68 -10.91
C THR A 220 16.13 14.38 -10.65
N THR A 221 16.52 14.09 -9.41
CA THR A 221 17.46 13.01 -9.04
C THR A 221 17.12 12.39 -7.69
N ASP A 222 17.82 11.31 -7.32
CA ASP A 222 17.74 10.63 -6.02
C ASP A 222 17.73 11.65 -4.88
N VAL A 223 16.60 11.73 -4.20
CA VAL A 223 16.33 12.72 -3.17
C VAL A 223 17.08 12.35 -1.89
N THR A 224 18.14 13.10 -1.58
CA THR A 224 18.92 12.91 -0.35
C THR A 224 18.24 13.55 0.86
N LEU A 225 18.60 13.09 2.06
CA LEU A 225 18.13 13.70 3.31
C LEU A 225 18.51 15.20 3.40
N ASP A 226 19.68 15.57 2.89
CA ASP A 226 20.11 16.98 2.83
C ASP A 226 19.21 17.80 1.90
N ALA A 227 18.84 17.26 0.74
CA ALA A 227 17.90 17.92 -0.16
C ALA A 227 16.51 18.05 0.49
N ILE A 228 16.02 17.01 1.18
CA ILE A 228 14.79 17.05 1.97
C ILE A 228 14.83 18.19 2.99
N ASN A 229 15.90 18.26 3.79
CA ASN A 229 16.05 19.25 4.85
C ASN A 229 16.20 20.68 4.32
N ALA A 230 16.83 20.86 3.17
CA ALA A 230 17.13 22.18 2.62
C ALA A 230 16.04 22.75 1.70
N ARG A 231 15.19 21.90 1.11
CA ARG A 231 14.30 22.29 0.00
C ARG A 231 12.84 21.89 0.18
N SER A 232 12.44 21.46 1.37
CA SER A 232 11.05 21.11 1.66
C SER A 232 10.35 22.19 2.47
N ILE A 233 9.04 22.31 2.30
CA ILE A 233 8.14 23.05 3.20
C ILE A 233 7.08 22.11 3.76
N VAL A 234 6.50 22.52 4.89
CA VAL A 234 5.36 21.85 5.51
C VAL A 234 4.13 22.71 5.31
N LEU A 235 3.07 22.09 4.79
CA LEU A 235 1.72 22.66 4.80
C LEU A 235 0.99 22.10 6.02
N THR A 236 0.46 22.97 6.87
CA THR A 236 -0.50 22.61 7.92
C THR A 236 -1.87 23.09 7.49
N ILE A 237 -2.83 22.17 7.37
CA ILE A 237 -4.20 22.46 6.98
C ILE A 237 -5.03 22.62 8.27
N ASN A 238 -5.71 23.75 8.42
CA ASN A 238 -6.59 24.00 9.56
C ASN A 238 -8.02 23.52 9.25
N ASP A 239 -8.87 23.45 10.28
CA ASP A 239 -10.25 22.96 10.15
C ASP A 239 -11.13 23.85 9.24
N ASP A 240 -10.80 25.14 9.13
CA ASP A 240 -11.43 26.09 8.21
C ASP A 240 -10.87 26.03 6.77
N ASN A 241 -10.02 25.02 6.50
CA ASN A 241 -9.29 24.82 5.26
C ASN A 241 -8.25 25.90 4.91
N SER A 242 -7.98 26.85 5.80
CA SER A 242 -6.81 27.71 5.65
C SER A 242 -5.53 26.87 5.80
N VAL A 243 -4.50 27.24 5.04
CA VAL A 243 -3.23 26.53 5.00
C VAL A 243 -2.14 27.43 5.54
N ARG A 244 -1.38 26.92 6.50
CA ARG A 244 -0.18 27.59 7.01
C ARG A 244 1.07 26.92 6.46
N ILE A 245 1.93 27.72 5.86
CA ILE A 245 3.23 27.26 5.35
C ILE A 245 4.28 27.43 6.44
N LYS A 246 5.05 26.37 6.70
CA LYS A 246 6.17 26.37 7.66
C LYS A 246 7.45 25.84 6.99
N PRO A 247 8.62 26.31 7.43
CA PRO A 247 9.87 25.75 6.97
C PRO A 247 9.99 24.28 7.40
N TYR A 248 10.52 23.43 6.53
CA TYR A 248 11.03 22.15 6.95
C TYR A 248 12.53 22.29 7.20
N ARG A 249 12.94 22.16 8.46
CA ARG A 249 14.35 22.27 8.90
C ARG A 249 14.99 23.61 8.51
N THR A 250 15.84 23.63 7.49
CA THR A 250 16.77 24.76 7.25
C THR A 250 16.27 25.75 6.20
N ILE A 251 15.28 25.41 5.38
CA ILE A 251 14.73 26.38 4.42
C ILE A 251 14.16 27.59 5.16
N GLU A 252 14.23 28.76 4.55
CA GLU A 252 13.51 29.94 5.03
C GLU A 252 12.28 30.16 4.14
N VAL A 253 11.11 30.36 4.75
CA VAL A 253 9.85 30.55 4.04
C VAL A 253 8.98 31.59 4.75
N GLU A 254 8.35 32.44 3.96
CA GLU A 254 7.40 33.45 4.40
C GLU A 254 6.13 33.30 3.57
N GLN A 255 4.99 33.15 4.25
CA GLN A 255 3.69 33.18 3.58
C GLN A 255 3.36 34.64 3.22
N THR A 256 3.08 34.89 1.93
CA THR A 256 2.93 36.25 1.40
C THR A 256 1.49 36.69 1.26
N ASP A 257 0.55 35.74 1.20
CA ASP A 257 -0.89 35.99 1.12
C ASP A 257 -1.67 34.78 1.71
N GLU A 258 -2.98 34.79 1.58
CA GLU A 258 -3.85 33.67 1.94
C GLU A 258 -3.45 32.39 1.18
N CYS A 259 -3.44 31.27 1.92
CA CYS A 259 -3.28 29.94 1.36
C CYS A 259 -4.45 29.07 1.83
N THR A 260 -5.00 28.24 0.95
CA THR A 260 -6.18 27.44 1.24
C THR A 260 -6.07 26.05 0.63
N TYR A 261 -6.93 25.15 1.12
CA TYR A 261 -7.19 23.85 0.52
C TYR A 261 -8.66 23.73 0.17
N ASP A 262 -8.98 23.47 -1.08
CA ASP A 262 -10.33 23.11 -1.50
C ASP A 262 -10.50 21.59 -1.38
N PRO A 263 -11.34 21.08 -0.46
CA PRO A 263 -11.57 19.65 -0.29
C PRO A 263 -12.40 19.02 -1.42
N GLU A 264 -13.25 19.79 -2.10
CA GLU A 264 -14.09 19.30 -3.21
C GLU A 264 -13.24 19.11 -4.47
N GLU A 265 -12.41 20.10 -4.80
CA GLU A 265 -11.50 20.07 -5.94
C GLU A 265 -10.16 19.36 -5.64
N GLN A 266 -9.94 19.02 -4.37
CA GLN A 266 -8.68 18.48 -3.84
C GLN A 266 -7.48 19.33 -4.25
N MET A 267 -7.59 20.64 -4.08
CA MET A 267 -6.67 21.62 -4.64
C MET A 267 -6.07 22.53 -3.56
N PHE A 268 -4.76 22.69 -3.53
CA PHE A 268 -4.13 23.75 -2.73
C PHE A 268 -3.96 25.01 -3.56
N THR A 269 -4.16 26.17 -2.94
CA THR A 269 -3.74 27.48 -3.46
C THR A 269 -2.71 28.05 -2.48
N LEU A 270 -1.48 28.27 -2.95
CA LEU A 270 -0.35 28.62 -2.11
C LEU A 270 0.32 29.92 -2.56
N ASN A 271 0.54 30.83 -1.60
CA ASN A 271 1.22 32.11 -1.76
C ASN A 271 2.37 32.21 -0.75
N TYR A 272 3.61 32.11 -1.24
CA TYR A 272 4.78 32.18 -0.37
C TYR A 272 6.01 32.69 -1.09
N ARG A 273 7.02 33.06 -0.33
CA ARG A 273 8.38 33.18 -0.84
C ARG A 273 9.32 32.34 0.00
N TYR A 274 10.37 31.82 -0.63
CA TYR A 274 11.38 31.03 0.05
C TYR A 274 12.79 31.46 -0.36
N ARG A 275 13.76 31.11 0.48
CA ARG A 275 15.17 31.08 0.10
C ARG A 275 15.84 29.85 0.71
N ILE A 276 16.82 29.32 0.00
CA ILE A 276 17.62 28.20 0.49
C ILE A 276 18.60 28.75 1.54
N ALA A 277 18.82 28.02 2.62
CA ALA A 277 19.78 28.43 3.65
C ALA A 277 21.14 28.76 3.02
N GLY A 278 21.69 29.93 3.35
CA GLY A 278 22.96 30.40 2.81
C GLY A 278 22.87 31.15 1.47
N THR A 279 21.68 31.27 0.87
CA THR A 279 21.46 32.13 -0.30
C THR A 279 20.85 33.47 0.09
N THR A 280 21.08 34.52 -0.70
CA THR A 280 20.53 35.86 -0.44
C THR A 280 19.23 36.14 -1.18
N THR A 281 18.99 35.44 -2.29
CA THR A 281 17.86 35.69 -3.20
C THR A 281 16.59 35.01 -2.69
N TRP A 282 15.52 35.77 -2.49
CA TRP A 282 14.19 35.20 -2.29
C TRP A 282 13.55 34.84 -3.63
N THR A 283 12.72 33.80 -3.64
CA THR A 283 11.86 33.46 -4.76
C THR A 283 10.41 33.46 -4.30
N THR A 284 9.62 34.39 -4.84
CA THR A 284 8.18 34.46 -4.62
C THR A 284 7.46 33.49 -5.55
N VAL A 285 6.49 32.77 -5.02
CA VAL A 285 5.73 31.71 -5.68
C VAL A 285 4.24 31.87 -5.39
N TYR A 286 3.47 31.87 -6.47
CA TYR A 286 2.05 31.53 -6.45
C TYR A 286 1.91 30.17 -7.12
N GLU A 287 1.27 29.19 -6.48
CA GLU A 287 0.99 27.91 -7.11
C GLU A 287 -0.34 27.30 -6.68
N GLU A 288 -1.03 26.71 -7.66
CA GLU A 288 -2.17 25.84 -7.48
C GLU A 288 -1.72 24.39 -7.65
N LEU A 289 -2.03 23.54 -6.68
CA LEU A 289 -1.72 22.12 -6.71
C LEU A 289 -3.03 21.34 -6.75
N LYS A 290 -3.42 20.82 -7.91
CA LYS A 290 -4.60 19.95 -8.02
C LYS A 290 -4.20 18.49 -7.90
N ARG A 291 -4.86 17.75 -7.01
CA ARG A 291 -4.60 16.32 -6.85
C ARG A 291 -4.89 15.58 -8.15
N MET A 292 -3.97 14.72 -8.58
CA MET A 292 -4.20 13.89 -9.75
C MET A 292 -5.13 12.74 -9.36
N GLY A 293 -6.31 12.66 -9.98
CA GLY A 293 -7.17 11.49 -9.90
C GLY A 293 -6.47 10.26 -10.48
N LYS A 294 -6.90 9.07 -10.05
CA LYS A 294 -6.58 7.84 -10.75
C LYS A 294 -7.35 7.74 -12.06
#